data_AF-A0A7V3FBI5-F1
#
_entry.id   AF-A0A7V3FBI5-F1
#
_cell.length_a   1.000
_cell.length_b   1.000
_cell.length_c   1.000
_cell.angle_alpha   90.00
_cell.angle_beta   90.00
_cell.angle_gamma   90.00
#
_symmetry.space_group_name_H-M   'P 1'
#
loop_
_entity.id
_entity.type
_entity.pdbx_description
1 polymer ?
#
loop_
_entity_poly.entity_id
_entity_poly.type
_entity_poly.pdbx_seq_one_letter_code
_entity_poly.pdbx_strand_id
1 'polypeptide(L)'
;MADFAAQQLHLDAAQARFDLARTAADPEVAIGEARIALAEFERLGAPRDADAAAAFLRDRGVAGRTGPKNLGLLSRREREVLALLGEGLTNAEIAARLYISTKTAGNHVSNILAKLHLRGRSEAAAYAVRYLSELPDRR
;
A
#
# COMPACT_ATOMS: atom_id res chain seq x y z
N MET A 1 15.99 27.62 9.30
CA MET A 1 16.42 26.84 10.49
C MET A 1 15.30 25.98 11.10
N ALA A 2 14.01 26.28 10.91
CA ALA A 2 12.90 25.46 11.46
C ALA A 2 12.70 24.10 10.77
N ASP A 3 13.01 23.99 9.47
CA ASP A 3 12.79 22.78 8.66
C ASP A 3 13.68 21.59 9.09
N PHE A 4 14.93 21.88 9.49
CA PHE A 4 15.87 20.86 9.95
C PHE A 4 15.46 20.21 11.29
N ALA A 5 14.92 21.00 12.22
CA ALA A 5 14.48 20.50 13.52
C ALA A 5 13.22 19.62 13.40
N ALA A 6 12.31 19.97 12.48
CA ALA A 6 11.15 19.14 12.17
C ALA A 6 11.58 17.81 11.53
N GLN A 7 12.48 17.85 10.54
CA GLN A 7 12.99 16.63 9.89
C GLN A 7 13.75 15.72 10.86
N GLN A 8 14.52 16.28 11.80
CA GLN A 8 15.21 15.53 12.85
C GLN A 8 14.21 14.83 13.78
N LEU A 9 13.16 15.53 14.22
CA LEU A 9 12.10 14.97 15.08
C LEU A 9 11.32 13.84 14.38
N HIS A 10 11.06 13.99 13.08
CA HIS A 10 10.41 12.94 12.29
C HIS A 10 11.29 11.69 12.14
N LEU A 11 12.60 11.87 11.98
CA LEU A 11 13.55 10.76 11.93
C LEU A 11 13.62 10.03 13.28
N ASP A 12 13.75 10.77 14.39
CA ASP A 12 13.80 10.20 15.75
C ASP A 12 12.51 9.39 16.05
N ALA A 13 11.36 9.91 15.64
CA ALA A 13 10.08 9.23 15.81
C ALA A 13 9.93 8.00 14.89
N ALA A 14 10.56 7.98 13.72
CA ALA A 14 10.59 6.81 12.85
C ALA A 14 11.52 5.71 13.41
N GLN A 15 12.68 6.11 13.94
CA GLN A 15 13.62 5.22 14.63
C GLN A 15 12.96 4.53 15.83
N ALA A 16 12.32 5.31 16.71
CA ALA A 16 11.66 4.80 17.92
C ALA A 16 10.56 3.78 17.60
N ARG A 17 9.79 4.01 16.52
CA ARG A 17 8.78 3.05 16.05
C ARG A 17 9.42 1.78 15.49
N PHE A 18 10.51 1.90 14.76
CA PHE A 18 11.21 0.71 14.26
C PHE A 18 11.81 -0.12 15.39
N ASP A 19 12.33 0.52 16.44
CA ASP A 19 12.80 -0.18 17.64
C ASP A 19 11.66 -0.88 18.39
N LEU A 20 10.48 -0.24 18.47
CA LEU A 20 9.27 -0.87 18.99
C LEU A 20 8.89 -2.10 18.16
N ALA A 21 8.93 -2.00 16.83
CA ALA A 21 8.65 -3.11 15.93
C ALA A 21 9.57 -4.32 16.18
N ARG A 22 10.86 -4.08 16.44
CA ARG A 22 11.84 -5.15 16.70
C ARG A 22 11.65 -5.86 18.03
N THR A 23 11.11 -5.16 19.02
CA THR A 23 10.94 -5.68 20.39
C THR A 23 9.53 -6.20 20.66
N ALA A 24 8.56 -5.85 19.81
CA ALA A 24 7.18 -6.29 19.95
C ALA A 24 7.04 -7.82 19.89
N ALA A 25 6.43 -8.39 20.94
CA ALA A 25 6.11 -9.80 21.02
C ALA A 25 4.91 -10.19 20.13
N ASP A 26 3.96 -9.27 19.97
CA ASP A 26 2.81 -9.43 19.10
C ASP A 26 3.20 -9.19 17.61
N PRO A 27 3.03 -10.19 16.73
CA PRO A 27 3.33 -10.05 15.31
C PRO A 27 2.55 -8.92 14.61
N GLU A 28 1.30 -8.66 15.02
CA GLU A 28 0.47 -7.62 14.40
C GLU A 28 1.02 -6.22 14.72
N VAL A 29 1.42 -6.00 15.98
CA VAL A 29 2.06 -4.76 16.43
C VAL A 29 3.43 -4.59 15.76
N ALA A 30 4.25 -5.65 15.72
CA ALA A 30 5.56 -5.61 15.07
C ALA A 30 5.47 -5.21 13.59
N ILE A 31 4.50 -5.77 12.87
CA ILE A 31 4.27 -5.47 11.44
C ILE A 31 3.71 -4.05 11.29
N GLY A 32 2.74 -3.64 12.11
CA GLY A 32 2.14 -2.32 12.06
C GLY A 32 3.18 -1.20 12.22
N GLU A 33 4.00 -1.30 13.26
CA GLU A 33 5.04 -0.31 13.57
C GLU A 33 6.13 -0.26 12.50
N ALA A 34 6.60 -1.41 12.00
CA ALA A 34 7.59 -1.46 10.94
C ALA A 34 7.09 -0.85 9.62
N ARG A 35 5.79 -0.98 9.29
CA ARG A 35 5.21 -0.33 8.10
C ARG A 35 5.13 1.18 8.23
N ILE A 36 4.80 1.68 9.42
CA ILE A 36 4.75 3.12 9.68
C ILE A 36 6.16 3.70 9.61
N ALA A 37 7.14 3.06 10.26
CA ALA A 37 8.54 3.47 10.21
C ALA A 37 9.09 3.48 8.77
N LEU A 38 8.82 2.43 7.98
CA LEU A 38 9.22 2.36 6.57
C LEU A 38 8.69 3.55 5.76
N ALA A 39 7.41 3.88 5.91
CA ALA A 39 6.80 4.99 5.17
C ALA A 39 7.39 6.36 5.56
N GLU A 40 7.78 6.54 6.82
CA GLU A 40 8.48 7.76 7.27
C GLU A 40 9.91 7.81 6.72
N PHE A 41 10.67 6.71 6.78
CA PHE A 41 12.03 6.65 6.21
C PHE A 41 12.04 6.93 4.71
N GLU A 42 11.06 6.41 3.96
CA GLU A 42 10.91 6.73 2.53
C GLU A 42 10.64 8.22 2.30
N ARG A 43 9.79 8.84 3.12
CA ARG A 43 9.45 10.28 3.02
C ARG A 43 10.63 11.18 3.37
N LEU A 44 11.44 10.77 4.34
CA LEU A 44 12.63 11.49 4.81
C LEU A 44 13.86 11.25 3.91
N GLY A 45 13.78 10.35 2.93
CA GLY A 45 14.93 10.00 2.09
C GLY A 45 16.04 9.30 2.88
N ALA A 46 15.68 8.44 3.84
CA ALA A 46 16.59 7.64 4.66
C ALA A 46 16.69 6.20 4.10
N PRO A 47 17.47 5.95 3.03
CA PRO A 47 17.42 4.69 2.29
C PRO A 47 17.90 3.50 3.12
N ARG A 48 18.89 3.69 4.00
CA ARG A 48 19.43 2.62 4.85
C ARG A 48 18.40 2.13 5.85
N ASP A 49 17.72 3.05 6.53
CA ASP A 49 16.69 2.72 7.50
C ASP A 49 15.43 2.14 6.83
N ALA A 50 15.05 2.68 5.67
CA ALA A 50 13.99 2.10 4.85
C ALA A 50 14.30 0.65 4.41
N ASP A 51 15.53 0.38 3.98
CA ASP A 51 15.93 -0.98 3.61
C ASP A 51 15.93 -1.95 4.80
N ALA A 52 16.35 -1.48 5.98
CA ALA A 52 16.30 -2.26 7.22
C ALA A 52 14.86 -2.59 7.63
N ALA A 53 13.96 -1.61 7.61
CA ALA A 53 12.54 -1.82 7.90
C ALA A 53 11.87 -2.75 6.88
N ALA A 54 12.21 -2.60 5.60
CA ALA A 54 11.71 -3.47 4.54
C ALA A 54 12.25 -4.91 4.67
N ALA A 55 13.50 -5.10 5.10
CA ALA A 55 14.07 -6.42 5.38
C ALA A 55 13.37 -7.09 6.56
N PHE A 56 13.17 -6.36 7.66
CA PHE A 56 12.43 -6.85 8.83
C PHE A 56 11.02 -7.35 8.46
N LEU A 57 10.30 -6.60 7.64
CA LEU A 57 8.98 -7.01 7.14
C LEU A 57 9.04 -8.29 6.29
N ARG A 58 10.04 -8.40 5.39
CA ARG A 58 10.22 -9.61 4.56
C ARG A 58 10.48 -10.86 5.40
N ASP A 59 11.34 -10.76 6.41
CA ASP A 59 11.65 -11.87 7.32
C ASP A 59 10.43 -12.37 8.10
N ARG A 60 9.41 -11.51 8.28
CA ARG A 60 8.13 -11.87 8.90
C ARG A 60 7.04 -12.29 7.91
N GLY A 61 7.43 -12.62 6.68
CA GLY A 61 6.51 -13.09 5.65
C GLY A 61 5.58 -12.00 5.12
N VAL A 62 5.83 -10.73 5.48
CA VAL A 62 5.13 -9.60 4.87
C VAL A 62 5.76 -9.40 3.50
N ALA A 63 5.11 -9.95 2.47
CA ALA A 63 5.51 -9.81 1.08
C ALA A 63 5.79 -8.33 0.78
N GLY A 64 7.01 -8.07 0.33
CA GLY A 64 7.62 -6.75 0.33
C GLY A 64 6.81 -5.69 -0.41
N ARG A 65 6.84 -4.48 0.16
CA ARG A 65 6.40 -3.21 -0.46
C ARG A 65 5.04 -3.34 -1.15
N THR A 66 3.99 -3.06 -0.39
CA THR A 66 2.80 -2.37 -0.91
C THR A 66 3.31 -1.06 -1.52
N GLY A 67 3.70 -1.08 -2.77
CA GLY A 67 4.31 0.03 -3.50
C GLY A 67 4.05 -0.19 -4.98
N PRO A 68 4.33 0.80 -5.84
CA PRO A 68 3.90 0.83 -7.25
C PRO A 68 4.31 -0.38 -8.09
N LYS A 69 5.29 -1.18 -7.62
CA LYS A 69 5.82 -2.36 -8.33
C LYS A 69 4.77 -3.43 -8.63
N ASN A 70 3.69 -3.54 -7.85
CA ASN A 70 2.66 -4.56 -8.09
C ASN A 70 1.53 -4.09 -9.04
N LEU A 71 1.44 -2.79 -9.35
CA LEU A 71 0.48 -2.28 -10.36
C LEU A 71 0.78 -2.82 -11.76
N GLY A 72 2.05 -3.16 -12.04
CA GLY A 72 2.48 -3.80 -13.29
C GLY A 72 1.95 -5.23 -13.46
N LEU A 73 1.53 -5.89 -12.38
CA LEU A 73 0.93 -7.24 -12.41
C LEU A 73 -0.54 -7.22 -12.84
N LEU A 74 -1.18 -6.05 -12.74
CA LEU A 74 -2.58 -5.88 -13.14
C LEU A 74 -2.68 -5.67 -14.65
N SER A 75 -3.67 -6.29 -15.26
CA SER A 75 -4.11 -5.94 -16.61
C SER A 75 -4.68 -4.53 -16.63
N ARG A 76 -4.81 -3.95 -17.84
CA ARG A 76 -5.46 -2.65 -18.03
C ARG A 76 -6.85 -2.61 -17.37
N ARG A 77 -7.63 -3.66 -17.59
CA ARG A 77 -9.00 -3.75 -17.06
C ARG A 77 -9.04 -3.84 -15.54
N GLU A 78 -8.11 -4.56 -14.94
CA GLU A 78 -8.00 -4.65 -13.48
C GLU A 78 -7.56 -3.31 -12.87
N ARG A 79 -6.73 -2.52 -13.55
CA ARG A 79 -6.41 -1.15 -13.11
C ARG A 79 -7.62 -0.22 -13.16
N GLU A 80 -8.44 -0.30 -14.21
CA GLU A 80 -9.69 0.46 -14.31
C GLU A 80 -10.64 0.09 -13.15
N VAL A 81 -10.82 -1.21 -12.88
CA VAL A 81 -11.64 -1.68 -11.74
C VAL A 81 -11.05 -1.19 -10.41
N LEU A 82 -9.74 -1.28 -10.21
CA LEU A 82 -9.06 -0.80 -9.00
C LEU A 82 -9.24 0.71 -8.79
N ALA A 83 -9.21 1.52 -9.87
CA ALA A 83 -9.48 2.95 -9.78
C ALA A 83 -10.89 3.23 -9.25
N LEU A 84 -11.89 2.56 -9.81
CA LEU A 84 -13.29 2.70 -9.37
C LEU A 84 -13.51 2.19 -7.94
N LEU A 85 -12.74 1.18 -7.49
CA LEU A 85 -12.73 0.78 -6.09
C LEU A 85 -12.20 1.89 -5.18
N GLY A 86 -11.18 2.63 -5.61
CA GLY A 86 -10.66 3.81 -4.90
C GLY A 86 -11.67 4.95 -4.79
N GLU A 87 -12.57 5.07 -5.76
CA GLU A 87 -13.73 5.98 -5.72
C GLU A 87 -14.88 5.46 -4.82
N GLY A 88 -14.80 4.22 -4.31
CA GLY A 88 -15.78 3.63 -3.41
C GLY A 88 -16.91 2.84 -4.09
N LEU A 89 -16.89 2.67 -5.42
CA LEU A 89 -18.00 2.11 -6.22
C LEU A 89 -18.18 0.60 -6.04
N THR A 90 -19.39 0.15 -5.76
CA THR A 90 -19.78 -1.27 -5.64
C THR A 90 -19.56 -2.04 -6.95
N ASN A 91 -19.57 -3.38 -6.90
CA ASN A 91 -19.43 -4.20 -8.11
C ASN A 91 -20.54 -3.95 -9.14
N ALA A 92 -21.74 -3.54 -8.68
CA ALA A 92 -22.86 -3.19 -9.55
C ALA A 92 -22.62 -1.85 -10.26
N GLU A 93 -22.11 -0.85 -9.56
CA GLU A 93 -21.77 0.46 -10.13
C GLU A 93 -20.55 0.36 -11.07
N ILE A 94 -19.53 -0.42 -10.69
CA ILE A 94 -18.39 -0.75 -11.55
C ILE A 94 -18.88 -1.44 -12.82
N ALA A 95 -19.75 -2.43 -12.69
CA ALA A 95 -20.32 -3.15 -13.82
C ALA A 95 -21.07 -2.21 -14.78
N ALA A 96 -21.88 -1.30 -14.26
CA ALA A 96 -22.59 -0.30 -15.04
C ALA A 96 -21.62 0.65 -15.78
N ARG A 97 -20.61 1.18 -15.08
CA ARG A 97 -19.65 2.14 -15.64
C ARG A 97 -18.73 1.54 -16.69
N LEU A 98 -18.43 0.25 -16.55
CA LEU A 98 -17.53 -0.50 -17.40
C LEU A 98 -18.24 -1.35 -18.46
N TYR A 99 -19.58 -1.33 -18.50
CA TYR A 99 -20.42 -2.11 -19.42
C TYR A 99 -20.14 -3.63 -19.37
N ILE A 100 -20.08 -4.19 -18.16
CA ILE A 100 -19.88 -5.62 -17.91
C ILE A 100 -20.91 -6.16 -16.92
N SER A 101 -20.96 -7.47 -16.70
CA SER A 101 -21.82 -8.05 -15.67
C SER A 101 -21.27 -7.82 -14.25
N THR A 102 -22.15 -7.74 -13.24
CA THR A 102 -21.76 -7.67 -11.82
C THR A 102 -20.87 -8.85 -11.40
N LYS A 103 -21.11 -10.04 -11.96
CA LYS A 103 -20.27 -11.23 -11.75
C LYS A 103 -18.86 -11.03 -12.31
N THR A 104 -18.76 -10.46 -13.52
CA THR A 104 -17.46 -10.14 -14.15
C THR A 104 -16.69 -9.11 -13.34
N ALA A 105 -17.36 -8.05 -12.85
CA ALA A 105 -16.76 -7.08 -11.95
C ALA A 105 -16.23 -7.76 -10.66
N GLY A 106 -17.04 -8.63 -10.04
CA GLY A 106 -16.61 -9.42 -8.88
C GLY A 106 -15.38 -10.29 -9.14
N ASN A 107 -15.32 -10.95 -10.30
CA ASN A 107 -14.14 -11.74 -10.69
C ASN A 107 -12.89 -10.87 -10.84
N HIS A 108 -13.00 -9.68 -11.44
CA HIS A 108 -11.89 -8.74 -11.51
C HIS A 108 -11.41 -8.33 -10.11
N VAL A 109 -12.33 -8.03 -9.19
CA VAL A 109 -12.00 -7.68 -7.80
C VAL A 109 -11.26 -8.84 -7.13
N SER A 110 -11.75 -10.06 -7.21
CA SER A 110 -11.07 -11.24 -6.64
C SER A 110 -9.65 -11.43 -7.21
N ASN A 111 -9.48 -11.25 -8.53
CA ASN A 111 -8.17 -11.35 -9.16
C ASN A 111 -7.21 -10.24 -8.71
N ILE A 112 -7.72 -9.01 -8.54
CA ILE A 112 -6.93 -7.89 -8.01
C ILE A 112 -6.46 -8.19 -6.59
N LEU A 113 -7.36 -8.65 -5.72
CA LEU A 113 -7.02 -9.01 -4.34
C LEU A 113 -5.94 -10.10 -4.31
N ALA A 114 -6.09 -11.14 -5.13
CA ALA A 114 -5.09 -12.21 -5.23
C ALA A 114 -3.73 -11.69 -5.74
N LYS A 115 -3.72 -10.91 -6.82
CA LYS A 115 -2.49 -10.39 -7.45
C LYS A 115 -1.75 -9.38 -6.57
N LEU A 116 -2.49 -8.58 -5.80
CA LEU A 116 -1.93 -7.58 -4.90
C LEU A 116 -1.75 -8.09 -3.46
N HIS A 117 -2.12 -9.35 -3.20
CA HIS A 117 -2.10 -9.99 -1.89
C HIS A 117 -2.91 -9.22 -0.82
N LEU A 118 -4.07 -8.69 -1.21
CA LEU A 118 -4.97 -7.93 -0.35
C LEU A 118 -6.08 -8.82 0.19
N ARG A 119 -6.50 -8.55 1.42
CA ARG A 119 -7.49 -9.34 2.16
C ARG A 119 -8.93 -8.95 1.85
N GLY A 120 -9.16 -7.78 1.25
CA GLY A 120 -10.51 -7.37 0.94
C GLY A 120 -10.64 -6.02 0.26
N ARG A 121 -11.90 -5.69 -0.03
CA ARG A 121 -12.30 -4.50 -0.79
C ARG A 121 -11.81 -3.18 -0.17
N SER A 122 -11.90 -3.04 1.16
CA SER A 122 -11.44 -1.81 1.84
C SER A 122 -9.93 -1.61 1.68
N GLU A 123 -9.17 -2.71 1.71
CA GLU A 123 -7.73 -2.68 1.49
C GLU A 123 -7.39 -2.33 0.04
N ALA A 124 -8.15 -2.87 -0.93
CA ALA A 124 -8.02 -2.50 -2.34
C ALA A 124 -8.37 -1.03 -2.61
N ALA A 125 -9.40 -0.49 -1.97
CA ALA A 125 -9.76 0.92 -2.08
C ALA A 125 -8.65 1.83 -1.52
N ALA A 126 -8.13 1.51 -0.32
CA ALA A 126 -7.02 2.25 0.27
C ALA A 126 -5.74 2.16 -0.58
N TYR A 127 -5.47 0.98 -1.16
CA TYR A 127 -4.38 0.78 -2.10
C TYR A 127 -4.54 1.68 -3.34
N ALA A 128 -5.73 1.68 -3.95
CA ALA A 128 -6.03 2.50 -5.12
C ALA A 128 -5.77 3.99 -4.85
N VAL A 129 -6.29 4.52 -3.75
CA VAL A 129 -6.12 5.93 -3.36
C VAL A 129 -4.66 6.30 -3.15
N ARG A 130 -3.85 5.38 -2.60
CA ARG A 130 -2.44 5.64 -2.30
C ARG A 130 -1.54 5.58 -3.53
N TYR A 131 -1.80 4.67 -4.48
CA TYR A 131 -0.83 4.35 -5.55
C TYR A 131 -1.30 4.72 -6.96
N LEU A 132 -2.59 4.98 -7.19
CA LEU A 132 -3.06 5.44 -8.51
C LEU A 132 -2.92 6.96 -8.70
N SER A 133 -2.84 7.74 -7.62
CA SER A 133 -2.52 9.17 -7.66
C SER A 133 -1.11 9.49 -8.20
N GLU A 134 -0.24 8.48 -8.25
CA GLU A 134 1.14 8.59 -8.76
C GLU A 134 1.25 8.23 -10.26
N LEU A 135 0.16 7.79 -10.91
CA LEU A 135 0.18 7.47 -12.33
C LEU A 135 -0.16 8.72 -13.15
N PRO A 136 0.79 9.27 -13.95
CA PRO A 136 0.46 10.34 -14.88
C PRO A 136 -0.56 9.80 -15.88
N ASP A 137 -1.62 10.59 -16.07
CA ASP A 137 -2.73 10.34 -16.96
C ASP A 137 -2.19 10.06 -18.38
N ARG A 138 -2.05 8.78 -18.75
CA ARG A 138 -1.68 8.39 -20.11
C ARG A 138 -2.96 8.35 -20.94
N ARG A 139 -3.40 9.54 -21.34
CA ARG A 139 -4.23 9.75 -22.53
C ARG A 139 -3.55 9.16 -23.75
#